data_AF-A0A3D0MTF6-F1
#
_entry.id   AF-A0A3D0MTF6-F1
#
_cell.length_a   1.000
_cell.length_b   1.000
_cell.length_c   1.000
_cell.angle_alpha   90.00
_cell.angle_beta   90.00
_cell.angle_gamma   90.00
#
_symmetry.space_group_name_H-M   'P 1'
#
loop_
_entity.id
_entity.type
_entity.pdbx_description
1 polymer ?
#
loop_
_entity_poly.entity_id
_entity_poly.type
_entity_poly.pdbx_seq_one_letter_code
_entity_poly.pdbx_strand_id
1 'polypeptide(L)'
;MRSQKIRLATQLLFLAFLSWVGFQHQRVGGGPQGVPPVDALCPFGGFESLYSYIATGTWLRRIAPSSFVLFIGVVLMTIVVGRVFCSWICPLGTLGELSAKGARKLGIASRELPNYIDRPARYLKYGILFLIIFLTWKLGTLVWRDYDPWVAWMHLSAGWGEIAGKPWAFVILFGTVIAASLWIERFWCRYLCPLGAVLALGQKLSLIKVNRQPSSCVHCHQCHIVCSVNLDPESKEVEKSGECLACGRCTDRCPVEKTLFFRWRKKVFSSLAIGFMGLALFFGAYAFGRLSGTWLTFAPAPKEVSQANPADKVYGWMSISQISEAVGLSEEEVIAIASLPSDIPRDVSLKKIEGVDDEEVRGALSLYFEQKGIPLATTGETPSKNLPNPDEIKGSVTLQTISQTYNIPAEKILEEAGWPLDASRDKALKELAVLYNSEVSVIREAIKKLLRN
;
A
#
# COMPACT_ATOMS: atom_id res chain seq x y z
N MET A 1 -7.63 -31.82 -16.80
CA MET A 1 -6.16 -31.55 -16.92
C MET A 1 -5.79 -30.36 -17.81
N ARG A 2 -6.41 -30.15 -18.98
CA ARG A 2 -6.08 -29.02 -19.89
C ARG A 2 -6.21 -27.63 -19.24
N SER A 3 -7.27 -27.41 -18.46
CA SER A 3 -7.53 -26.19 -17.68
C SER A 3 -6.39 -25.81 -16.74
N GLN A 4 -5.85 -26.76 -15.97
CA GLN A 4 -4.77 -26.50 -15.02
C GLN A 4 -3.44 -26.18 -15.70
N LYS A 5 -3.16 -26.77 -16.87
CA LYS A 5 -2.00 -26.40 -17.69
C LYS A 5 -2.10 -24.96 -18.19
N ILE A 6 -3.28 -24.57 -18.69
CA ILE A 6 -3.54 -23.19 -19.13
C ILE A 6 -3.39 -22.22 -17.96
N ARG A 7 -4.00 -22.52 -16.80
CA ARG A 7 -3.86 -21.69 -15.59
C ARG A 7 -2.39 -21.48 -15.22
N LEU A 8 -1.60 -22.55 -15.19
CA LEU A 8 -0.18 -22.46 -14.85
C LEU A 8 0.60 -21.63 -15.89
N ALA A 9 0.30 -21.79 -17.18
CA ALA A 9 0.91 -20.98 -18.23
C ALA A 9 0.57 -19.48 -18.06
N THR A 10 -0.69 -19.16 -17.75
CA THR A 10 -1.11 -17.78 -17.44
C THR A 10 -0.36 -17.23 -16.22
N GLN A 11 -0.27 -18.00 -15.14
CA GLN A 11 0.48 -17.61 -13.93
C GLN A 11 1.95 -17.30 -14.22
N LEU A 12 2.61 -18.15 -15.01
CA LEU A 12 4.01 -17.95 -15.39
C LEU A 12 4.18 -16.74 -16.29
N LEU A 13 3.25 -16.49 -17.20
CA LEU A 13 3.25 -15.31 -18.07
C LEU A 13 3.13 -14.02 -17.24
N PHE A 14 2.19 -13.94 -16.30
CA PHE A 14 2.07 -12.77 -15.41
C PHE A 14 3.29 -12.60 -14.51
N LEU A 15 3.83 -13.69 -13.97
CA LEU A 15 5.04 -13.64 -13.15
C LEU A 15 6.23 -13.09 -13.97
N ALA A 16 6.46 -13.61 -15.17
CA ALA A 16 7.51 -13.15 -16.06
C ALA A 16 7.32 -11.69 -16.48
N PHE A 17 6.10 -11.31 -16.87
CA PHE A 17 5.76 -9.94 -17.25
C PHE A 17 6.01 -8.96 -16.11
N LEU A 18 5.51 -9.23 -14.90
CA LEU A 18 5.69 -8.33 -13.76
C LEU A 18 7.15 -8.25 -13.31
N SER A 19 7.89 -9.35 -13.38
CA SER A 19 9.34 -9.35 -13.11
C SER A 19 10.10 -8.51 -14.13
N TRP A 20 9.72 -8.60 -15.41
CA TRP A 20 10.28 -7.76 -16.46
C TRP A 20 9.95 -6.28 -16.25
N VAL A 21 8.73 -5.95 -15.84
CA VAL A 21 8.35 -4.57 -15.47
C VAL A 21 9.18 -4.07 -14.29
N GLY A 22 9.33 -4.86 -13.22
CA GLY A 22 10.19 -4.51 -12.08
C GLY A 22 11.64 -4.24 -12.53
N PHE A 23 12.20 -5.13 -13.33
CA PHE A 23 13.54 -4.98 -13.90
C PHE A 23 13.69 -3.70 -14.75
N GLN A 24 12.73 -3.43 -15.63
CA GLN A 24 12.76 -2.23 -16.47
C GLN A 24 12.60 -0.96 -15.65
N HIS A 25 11.79 -0.98 -14.58
CA HIS A 25 11.65 0.14 -13.67
C HIS A 25 12.97 0.52 -12.99
N GLN A 26 13.78 -0.46 -12.60
CA GLN A 26 15.10 -0.19 -12.03
C GLN A 26 16.09 0.38 -13.05
N ARG A 27 16.03 -0.07 -14.31
CA ARG A 27 16.97 0.38 -15.35
C ARG A 27 16.62 1.77 -15.89
N VAL A 28 15.38 1.94 -16.33
CA VAL A 28 14.89 3.14 -17.04
C VAL A 28 14.46 4.23 -16.06
N GLY A 29 14.07 3.87 -14.83
CA GLY A 29 13.48 4.80 -13.86
C GLY A 29 11.96 4.99 -14.06
N GLY A 30 11.34 5.71 -13.12
CA GLY A 30 9.92 6.06 -13.17
C GLY A 30 9.67 7.37 -13.93
N GLY A 31 8.41 7.62 -14.31
CA GLY A 31 7.98 8.88 -14.93
C GLY A 31 6.79 8.69 -15.90
N PRO A 32 6.28 9.77 -16.53
CA PRO A 32 5.17 9.70 -17.50
C PRO A 32 5.50 8.90 -18.77
N GLN A 33 6.78 8.89 -19.16
CA GLN A 33 7.32 8.08 -20.27
C GLN A 33 8.13 6.87 -19.77
N GLY A 34 8.34 6.77 -18.46
CA GLY A 34 9.09 5.69 -17.81
C GLY A 34 8.20 4.49 -17.45
N VAL A 35 8.79 3.51 -16.78
CA VAL A 35 8.08 2.29 -16.39
C VAL A 35 7.30 2.57 -15.10
N PRO A 36 6.04 2.11 -14.97
CA PRO A 36 5.22 2.34 -13.78
C PRO A 36 5.96 1.96 -12.49
N PRO A 37 5.91 2.81 -11.44
CA PRO A 37 6.46 2.47 -10.15
C PRO A 37 5.76 1.25 -9.57
N VAL A 38 6.47 0.50 -8.74
CA VAL A 38 5.99 -0.78 -8.21
C VAL A 38 4.65 -0.66 -7.48
N ASP A 39 4.40 0.49 -6.85
CA ASP A 39 3.19 0.78 -6.10
C ASP A 39 1.97 1.01 -6.98
N ALA A 40 2.19 1.53 -8.21
CA ALA A 40 1.14 1.77 -9.18
C ALA A 40 0.48 0.47 -9.67
N LEU A 41 1.17 -0.66 -9.51
CA LEU A 41 0.74 -1.99 -9.94
C LEU A 41 0.31 -2.89 -8.77
N CYS A 42 0.39 -2.42 -7.52
CA CYS A 42 -0.04 -3.17 -6.35
C CYS A 42 -1.51 -2.87 -6.03
N PRO A 43 -2.44 -3.84 -6.15
CA PRO A 43 -3.84 -3.62 -5.77
C PRO A 43 -4.02 -3.34 -4.28
N PHE A 44 -3.10 -3.80 -3.42
CA PHE A 44 -3.19 -3.53 -1.98
C PHE A 44 -2.81 -2.09 -1.65
N GLY A 45 -1.84 -1.50 -2.36
CA GLY A 45 -1.49 -0.09 -2.21
C GLY A 45 -2.69 0.83 -2.42
N GLY A 46 -3.56 0.52 -3.40
CA GLY A 46 -4.81 1.26 -3.61
C GLY A 46 -5.77 1.20 -2.41
N PHE A 47 -5.79 0.09 -1.67
CA PHE A 47 -6.60 -0.04 -0.45
C PHE A 47 -6.06 0.79 0.71
N GLU A 48 -4.74 0.77 0.95
CA GLU A 48 -4.14 1.60 2.01
C GLU A 48 -4.36 3.09 1.76
N SER A 49 -4.28 3.47 0.50
CA SER A 49 -4.41 4.85 0.04
C SER A 49 -5.84 5.38 0.11
N LEU A 50 -6.84 4.47 0.10
CA LEU A 50 -8.25 4.84 0.17
C LEU A 50 -8.56 5.61 1.44
N TYR A 51 -7.92 5.24 2.55
CA TYR A 51 -8.08 5.97 3.81
C TYR A 51 -7.56 7.39 3.70
N SER A 52 -6.32 7.58 3.23
CA SER A 52 -5.74 8.92 3.13
C SER A 52 -6.52 9.81 2.16
N TYR A 53 -6.98 9.27 1.03
CA TYR A 53 -7.84 10.02 0.11
C TYR A 53 -9.14 10.49 0.78
N ILE A 54 -9.79 9.62 1.56
CA ILE A 54 -11.03 9.95 2.28
C ILE A 54 -10.78 10.94 3.43
N ALA A 55 -9.65 10.80 4.15
CA ALA A 55 -9.36 11.57 5.35
C ALA A 55 -8.79 12.96 5.05
N THR A 56 -7.90 13.08 4.05
CA THR A 56 -7.18 14.33 3.76
C THR A 56 -7.59 14.98 2.46
N GLY A 57 -8.44 14.34 1.64
CA GLY A 57 -8.82 14.84 0.31
C GLY A 57 -7.66 14.94 -0.69
N THR A 58 -6.46 14.54 -0.28
CA THR A 58 -5.22 14.64 -1.04
C THR A 58 -4.75 13.26 -1.47
N TRP A 59 -4.28 13.16 -2.71
CA TRP A 59 -3.54 11.98 -3.16
C TRP A 59 -2.19 11.97 -2.46
N LEU A 60 -1.80 10.85 -1.84
CA LEU A 60 -0.41 10.71 -1.39
C LEU A 60 0.51 10.81 -2.60
N ARG A 61 1.55 11.63 -2.47
CA ARG A 61 2.54 12.02 -3.49
C ARG A 61 3.20 10.85 -4.26
N ARG A 62 3.09 9.61 -3.75
CA ARG A 62 3.68 8.39 -4.33
C ARG A 62 2.66 7.33 -4.78
N ILE A 63 1.36 7.53 -4.57
CA ILE A 63 0.34 6.58 -4.99
C ILE A 63 -0.30 7.03 -6.29
N ALA A 64 -0.23 6.12 -7.26
CA ALA A 64 -0.83 6.30 -8.55
C ALA A 64 -2.33 5.91 -8.53
N PRO A 65 -3.23 6.70 -9.14
CA PRO A 65 -4.64 6.35 -9.33
C PRO A 65 -4.86 4.96 -9.96
N SER A 66 -3.89 4.45 -10.73
CA SER A 66 -3.93 3.08 -11.27
C SER A 66 -4.06 2.00 -10.20
N SER A 67 -3.42 2.18 -9.03
CA SER A 67 -3.49 1.20 -7.93
C SER A 67 -4.91 1.07 -7.36
N PHE A 68 -5.69 2.16 -7.35
CA PHE A 68 -7.10 2.16 -6.99
C PHE A 68 -7.98 1.47 -8.01
N VAL A 69 -7.76 1.77 -9.30
CA VAL A 69 -8.47 1.09 -10.40
C VAL A 69 -8.23 -0.42 -10.32
N LEU A 70 -6.98 -0.83 -10.07
CA LEU A 70 -6.63 -2.24 -9.84
C LEU A 70 -7.31 -2.81 -8.60
N PHE A 71 -7.29 -2.10 -7.47
CA PHE A 71 -7.93 -2.54 -6.24
C PHE A 71 -9.43 -2.80 -6.45
N ILE A 72 -10.16 -1.81 -6.97
CA ILE A 72 -11.60 -1.90 -7.24
C ILE A 72 -11.87 -3.02 -8.26
N GLY A 73 -11.09 -3.07 -9.34
CA GLY A 73 -11.22 -4.12 -10.36
C GLY A 73 -11.05 -5.52 -9.78
N VAL A 74 -10.05 -5.74 -8.93
CA VAL A 74 -9.80 -7.02 -8.27
C VAL A 74 -10.87 -7.38 -7.24
N VAL A 75 -11.39 -6.40 -6.49
CA VAL A 75 -12.52 -6.61 -5.56
C VAL A 75 -13.80 -6.98 -6.32
N LEU A 76 -14.16 -6.23 -7.36
CA LEU A 76 -15.32 -6.51 -8.20
C LEU A 76 -15.21 -7.87 -8.87
N MET A 77 -14.05 -8.18 -9.45
CA MET A 77 -13.77 -9.51 -9.99
C MET A 77 -13.96 -10.59 -8.92
N THR A 78 -13.51 -10.34 -7.69
CA THR A 78 -13.67 -11.29 -6.58
C THR A 78 -15.14 -11.52 -6.21
N ILE A 79 -15.96 -10.47 -6.25
CA ILE A 79 -17.41 -10.60 -6.01
C ILE A 79 -18.08 -11.38 -7.16
N VAL A 80 -17.64 -11.24 -8.41
CA VAL A 80 -18.28 -11.95 -9.53
C VAL A 80 -17.83 -13.41 -9.62
N VAL A 81 -16.53 -13.67 -9.72
CA VAL A 81 -15.96 -15.00 -10.02
C VAL A 81 -15.16 -15.62 -8.87
N GLY A 82 -15.08 -14.93 -7.73
CA GLY A 82 -14.27 -15.35 -6.60
C GLY A 82 -12.82 -14.93 -6.72
N ARG A 83 -11.95 -15.40 -5.83
CA ARG A 83 -10.53 -14.99 -5.71
C ARG A 83 -9.61 -15.50 -6.82
N VAL A 84 -10.08 -15.48 -8.07
CA VAL A 84 -9.35 -15.84 -9.28
C VAL A 84 -8.03 -15.06 -9.40
N PHE A 85 -7.99 -13.80 -8.93
CA PHE A 85 -6.75 -12.99 -8.90
C PHE A 85 -5.60 -13.75 -8.26
N CYS A 86 -5.84 -14.34 -7.08
CA CYS A 86 -4.82 -15.02 -6.27
C CYS A 86 -4.31 -16.31 -6.93
N SER A 87 -5.09 -16.92 -7.84
CA SER A 87 -4.78 -18.22 -8.43
C SER A 87 -4.40 -18.19 -9.92
N TRP A 88 -4.66 -17.09 -10.63
CA TRP A 88 -4.34 -16.91 -12.05
C TRP A 88 -3.37 -15.76 -12.34
N ILE A 89 -3.42 -14.67 -11.57
CA ILE A 89 -2.75 -13.39 -11.93
C ILE A 89 -1.64 -13.03 -10.93
N CYS A 90 -1.89 -13.15 -9.63
CA CYS A 90 -0.99 -12.69 -8.57
C CYS A 90 0.36 -13.42 -8.58
N PRO A 91 1.51 -12.71 -8.69
CA PRO A 91 2.83 -13.32 -8.73
C PRO A 91 3.19 -13.99 -7.40
N LEU A 92 2.86 -13.39 -6.26
CA LEU A 92 3.13 -14.00 -4.94
C LEU A 92 2.40 -15.33 -4.75
N GLY A 93 1.15 -15.41 -5.24
CA GLY A 93 0.39 -16.65 -5.24
C GLY A 93 0.99 -17.71 -6.18
N THR A 94 1.55 -17.29 -7.31
CA THR A 94 2.28 -18.16 -8.23
C THR A 94 3.58 -18.66 -7.59
N LEU A 95 4.38 -17.79 -6.99
CA LEU A 95 5.61 -18.17 -6.28
C LEU A 95 5.32 -19.22 -5.20
N GLY A 96 4.33 -19.00 -4.34
CA GLY A 96 3.96 -19.97 -3.31
C GLY A 96 3.50 -21.33 -3.88
N GLU A 97 2.78 -21.34 -5.01
CA GLU A 97 2.39 -22.59 -5.68
C GLU A 97 3.59 -23.30 -6.35
N LEU A 98 4.51 -22.54 -6.95
CA LEU A 98 5.72 -23.07 -7.57
C LEU A 98 6.68 -23.63 -6.50
N SER A 99 6.84 -22.95 -5.37
CA SER A 99 7.63 -23.43 -4.23
C SER A 99 7.10 -24.78 -3.74
N ALA A 100 5.80 -24.90 -3.51
CA ALA A 100 5.18 -26.17 -3.09
C ALA A 100 5.34 -27.27 -4.15
N LYS A 101 5.19 -26.95 -5.44
CA LYS A 101 5.42 -27.90 -6.55
C LYS A 101 6.89 -28.35 -6.63
N GLY A 102 7.83 -27.43 -6.46
CA GLY A 102 9.26 -27.71 -6.44
C GLY A 102 9.64 -28.59 -5.25
N ALA A 103 9.14 -28.26 -4.05
CA ALA A 103 9.32 -29.05 -2.84
C ALA A 103 8.88 -30.50 -3.02
N ARG A 104 7.67 -30.73 -3.56
CA ARG A 104 7.17 -32.09 -3.85
C ARG A 104 8.03 -32.84 -4.87
N LYS A 105 8.58 -32.15 -5.87
CA LYS A 105 9.49 -32.76 -6.86
C LYS A 105 10.84 -33.13 -6.24
N LEU A 106 11.29 -32.37 -5.24
CA LEU A 106 12.51 -32.61 -4.46
C LEU A 106 12.31 -33.61 -3.31
N GLY A 107 11.13 -34.23 -3.18
CA GLY A 107 10.84 -35.21 -2.12
C GLY A 107 10.51 -34.60 -0.76
N ILE A 108 10.37 -33.27 -0.66
CA ILE A 108 9.92 -32.61 0.57
C ILE A 108 8.41 -32.83 0.70
N ALA A 109 8.02 -33.57 1.74
CA ALA A 109 6.62 -33.84 2.03
C ALA A 109 5.88 -32.57 2.46
N SER A 110 4.69 -32.34 1.90
CA SER A 110 3.79 -31.29 2.38
C SER A 110 3.36 -31.58 3.81
N ARG A 111 3.47 -30.59 4.69
CA ARG A 111 3.05 -30.67 6.09
C ARG A 111 1.89 -29.72 6.29
N GLU A 112 0.69 -30.16 5.95
CA GLU A 112 -0.52 -29.40 6.25
C GLU A 112 -0.75 -29.33 7.76
N LEU A 113 -1.13 -28.15 8.25
CA LEU A 113 -1.48 -27.98 9.65
C LEU A 113 -2.82 -28.68 9.94
N PRO A 114 -2.97 -29.32 11.10
CA PRO A 114 -4.27 -29.83 11.53
C PRO A 114 -5.34 -28.73 11.51
N ASN A 115 -6.57 -29.10 11.16
CA ASN A 115 -7.68 -28.15 10.97
C ASN A 115 -7.94 -27.26 12.20
N TYR A 116 -7.64 -27.73 13.42
CA TYR A 116 -7.82 -26.98 14.66
C TYR A 116 -6.78 -25.85 14.84
N ILE A 117 -5.60 -25.91 14.21
CA ILE A 117 -4.61 -24.82 14.19
C ILE A 117 -4.79 -23.98 12.92
N ASP A 118 -4.96 -24.64 11.78
CA ASP A 118 -5.08 -24.01 10.47
C ASP A 118 -6.23 -22.99 10.44
N ARG A 119 -7.45 -23.37 10.86
CA ARG A 119 -8.62 -22.50 10.78
C ARG A 119 -8.48 -21.21 11.63
N PRO A 120 -8.06 -21.26 12.91
CA PRO A 120 -7.77 -20.04 13.66
C PRO A 120 -6.60 -19.23 13.08
N ALA A 121 -5.52 -19.88 12.66
CA ALA A 121 -4.35 -19.20 12.11
C ALA A 121 -4.68 -18.38 10.86
N ARG A 122 -5.65 -18.82 10.04
CA ARG A 122 -6.13 -18.05 8.87
C ARG A 122 -6.71 -16.68 9.25
N TYR A 123 -7.08 -16.44 10.51
CA TYR A 123 -7.55 -15.13 10.95
C TYR A 123 -6.41 -14.13 11.22
N LEU A 124 -5.15 -14.60 11.32
CA LEU A 124 -3.99 -13.75 11.57
C LEU A 124 -3.85 -12.62 10.53
N LYS A 125 -4.15 -12.88 9.26
CA LYS A 125 -4.14 -11.87 8.19
C LYS A 125 -5.11 -10.71 8.44
N TYR A 126 -6.19 -10.91 9.19
CA TYR A 126 -7.11 -9.83 9.57
C TYR A 126 -6.52 -8.99 10.71
N GLY A 127 -5.79 -9.62 11.63
CA GLY A 127 -5.01 -8.91 12.65
C GLY A 127 -3.90 -8.05 12.02
N ILE A 128 -3.18 -8.60 11.05
CA ILE A 128 -2.18 -7.87 10.25
C ILE A 128 -2.83 -6.72 9.49
N LEU A 129 -3.95 -6.97 8.80
CA LEU A 129 -4.71 -5.92 8.11
C LEU A 129 -5.13 -4.79 9.07
N PHE A 130 -5.67 -5.14 10.24
CA PHE A 130 -6.06 -4.16 11.25
C PHE A 130 -4.86 -3.35 11.74
N LEU A 131 -3.73 -4.00 12.03
CA LEU A 131 -2.51 -3.34 12.46
C LEU A 131 -1.98 -2.37 11.39
N ILE A 132 -1.96 -2.79 10.13
CA ILE A 132 -1.55 -1.94 9.01
C ILE A 132 -2.43 -0.68 8.96
N ILE A 133 -3.76 -0.85 8.95
CA ILE A 133 -4.68 0.30 8.88
C ILE A 133 -4.50 1.21 10.10
N PHE A 134 -4.37 0.64 11.30
CA PHE A 134 -4.20 1.40 12.54
C PHE A 134 -2.88 2.18 12.56
N LEU A 135 -1.77 1.57 12.16
CA LEU A 135 -0.46 2.22 12.13
C LEU A 135 -0.39 3.28 11.02
N THR A 136 -0.92 2.98 9.83
CA THR A 136 -1.07 3.96 8.75
C THR A 136 -1.90 5.16 9.20
N TRP A 137 -2.97 4.92 9.97
CA TRP A 137 -3.77 6.00 10.55
C TRP A 137 -2.98 6.86 11.56
N LYS A 138 -2.22 6.23 12.45
CA LYS A 138 -1.46 6.94 13.48
C LYS A 138 -0.24 7.70 12.95
N LEU A 139 0.43 7.15 11.94
CA LEU A 139 1.70 7.67 11.42
C LEU A 139 1.52 8.52 10.16
N GLY A 140 0.38 8.43 9.47
CA GLY A 140 0.13 9.16 8.23
C GLY A 140 1.00 8.72 7.04
N THR A 141 1.67 7.57 7.16
CA THR A 141 2.59 7.02 6.15
C THR A 141 2.24 5.57 5.80
N LEU A 142 2.71 5.07 4.63
CA LEU A 142 2.50 3.67 4.23
C LEU A 142 3.45 2.73 4.97
N VAL A 143 3.11 2.37 6.20
CA VAL A 143 3.94 1.50 7.06
C VAL A 143 4.17 0.12 6.43
N TRP A 144 3.21 -0.40 5.67
CA TRP A 144 3.31 -1.72 5.06
C TRP A 144 4.37 -1.82 3.96
N ARG A 145 4.70 -0.70 3.30
CA ARG A 145 5.61 -0.69 2.14
C ARG A 145 6.94 -1.39 2.45
N ASP A 146 7.48 -1.20 3.64
CA ASP A 146 8.78 -1.76 4.06
C ASP A 146 8.72 -3.25 4.42
N TYR A 147 7.50 -3.81 4.54
CA TYR A 147 7.24 -5.21 4.84
C TYR A 147 6.57 -5.94 3.65
N ASP A 148 6.24 -5.23 2.57
CA ASP A 148 5.47 -5.80 1.46
C ASP A 148 6.34 -6.71 0.57
N PRO A 149 6.08 -8.04 0.52
CA PRO A 149 6.82 -8.94 -0.36
C PRO A 149 6.60 -8.63 -1.86
N TRP A 150 5.55 -7.89 -2.23
CA TRP A 150 5.39 -7.37 -3.58
C TRP A 150 6.50 -6.40 -3.95
N VAL A 151 6.80 -5.45 -3.05
CA VAL A 151 7.86 -4.45 -3.25
C VAL A 151 9.21 -5.14 -3.34
N ALA A 152 9.49 -6.10 -2.45
CA ALA A 152 10.71 -6.91 -2.49
C ALA A 152 10.86 -7.68 -3.81
N TRP A 153 9.78 -8.30 -4.30
CA TRP A 153 9.83 -9.03 -5.57
C TRP A 153 10.17 -8.11 -6.74
N MET A 154 9.56 -6.92 -6.81
CA MET A 154 9.78 -5.97 -7.91
C MET A 154 11.15 -5.26 -7.83
N HIS A 155 11.77 -5.21 -6.65
CA HIS A 155 13.12 -4.66 -6.43
C HIS A 155 14.21 -5.74 -6.41
N LEU A 156 13.86 -7.00 -6.67
CA LEU A 156 14.84 -8.10 -6.62
C LEU A 156 16.03 -7.91 -7.58
N SER A 157 15.82 -7.20 -8.69
CA SER A 157 16.89 -6.90 -9.66
C SER A 157 17.73 -5.66 -9.32
N ALA A 158 17.40 -4.91 -8.26
CA ALA A 158 18.08 -3.67 -7.91
C ALA A 158 19.44 -3.90 -7.20
N GLY A 159 19.77 -5.15 -6.89
CA GLY A 159 21.06 -5.54 -6.32
C GLY A 159 21.10 -5.54 -4.78
N TRP A 160 22.29 -5.77 -4.22
CA TRP A 160 22.49 -5.99 -2.78
C TRP A 160 22.24 -4.73 -1.92
N GLY A 161 22.43 -3.53 -2.46
CA GLY A 161 22.21 -2.27 -1.74
C GLY A 161 20.75 -2.07 -1.31
N GLU A 162 19.80 -2.33 -2.21
CA GLU A 162 18.36 -2.26 -1.90
C GLU A 162 17.90 -3.35 -0.91
N ILE A 163 18.51 -4.54 -0.99
CA ILE A 163 18.25 -5.63 -0.04
C ILE A 163 18.69 -5.22 1.37
N ALA A 164 19.85 -4.56 1.49
CA ALA A 164 20.36 -4.06 2.76
C ALA A 164 19.53 -2.88 3.29
N GLY A 165 19.00 -2.02 2.42
CA GLY A 165 18.16 -0.88 2.80
C GLY A 165 16.76 -1.27 3.28
N LYS A 166 16.17 -2.34 2.73
CA LYS A 166 14.81 -2.82 3.10
C LYS A 166 14.79 -4.32 3.43
N PRO A 167 15.51 -4.76 4.47
CA PRO A 167 15.73 -6.18 4.73
C PRO A 167 14.44 -6.93 5.05
N TRP A 168 13.48 -6.28 5.72
CA TRP A 168 12.25 -6.92 6.20
C TRP A 168 11.33 -7.42 5.07
N ALA A 169 11.14 -6.65 4.00
CA ALA A 169 10.33 -7.08 2.85
C ALA A 169 10.92 -8.33 2.18
N PHE A 170 12.25 -8.43 2.08
CA PHE A 170 12.94 -9.62 1.55
C PHE A 170 12.86 -10.82 2.49
N VAL A 171 13.02 -10.59 3.80
CA VAL A 171 12.82 -11.64 4.83
C VAL A 171 11.41 -12.21 4.73
N ILE A 172 10.39 -11.37 4.58
CA ILE A 172 9.00 -11.81 4.43
C ILE A 172 8.82 -12.57 3.11
N LEU A 173 9.33 -12.07 1.99
CA LEU A 173 9.26 -12.75 0.69
C LEU A 173 9.92 -14.14 0.75
N PHE A 174 11.20 -14.22 1.09
CA PHE A 174 11.93 -15.49 1.08
C PHE A 174 11.49 -16.41 2.22
N GLY A 175 11.26 -15.88 3.42
CA GLY A 175 10.86 -16.66 4.58
C GLY A 175 9.44 -17.20 4.51
N THR A 176 8.47 -16.40 4.06
CA THR A 176 7.04 -16.76 4.16
C THR A 176 6.40 -17.09 2.81
N VAL A 177 6.71 -16.35 1.74
CA VAL A 177 6.12 -16.62 0.42
C VAL A 177 6.80 -17.83 -0.20
N ILE A 178 8.12 -17.95 -0.08
CA ILE A 178 8.90 -19.03 -0.70
C ILE A 178 9.14 -20.18 0.29
N ALA A 179 9.89 -19.95 1.38
CA ALA A 179 10.36 -21.02 2.25
C ALA A 179 9.20 -21.70 3.00
N ALA A 180 8.32 -20.97 3.69
CA ALA A 180 7.17 -21.58 4.35
C ALA A 180 6.23 -22.31 3.36
N SER A 181 6.16 -21.84 2.11
CA SER A 181 5.40 -22.51 1.04
C SER A 181 5.98 -23.85 0.58
N LEU A 182 7.21 -24.21 0.97
CA LEU A 182 7.77 -25.53 0.71
C LEU A 182 7.03 -26.62 1.49
N TRP A 183 6.54 -26.31 2.70
CA TRP A 183 5.81 -27.24 3.56
C TRP A 183 4.29 -27.05 3.51
N ILE A 184 3.83 -25.79 3.56
CA ILE A 184 2.40 -25.46 3.57
C ILE A 184 2.10 -24.66 2.31
N GLU A 185 1.42 -25.28 1.35
CA GLU A 185 1.16 -24.61 0.07
C GLU A 185 0.41 -23.28 0.29
N ARG A 186 0.93 -22.21 -0.31
CA ARG A 186 0.39 -20.85 -0.23
C ARG A 186 0.29 -20.29 1.20
N PHE A 187 1.29 -20.59 2.04
CA PHE A 187 1.38 -20.13 3.43
C PHE A 187 1.07 -18.63 3.59
N TRP A 188 1.77 -17.76 2.84
CA TRP A 188 1.53 -16.32 2.86
C TRP A 188 0.06 -15.94 2.59
N CYS A 189 -0.52 -16.49 1.54
CA CYS A 189 -1.90 -16.17 1.13
C CYS A 189 -2.95 -16.66 2.15
N ARG A 190 -2.64 -17.71 2.93
CA ARG A 190 -3.52 -18.30 3.95
C ARG A 190 -3.49 -17.50 5.25
N TYR A 191 -2.30 -17.10 5.70
CA TYR A 191 -2.13 -16.63 7.08
C TYR A 191 -1.72 -15.16 7.21
N LEU A 192 -1.03 -14.57 6.23
CA LEU A 192 -0.34 -13.29 6.42
C LEU A 192 -0.75 -12.19 5.43
N CYS A 193 -1.24 -12.56 4.25
CA CYS A 193 -1.52 -11.63 3.15
C CYS A 193 -2.69 -10.67 3.47
N PRO A 194 -2.45 -9.36 3.64
CA PRO A 194 -3.52 -8.42 3.99
C PRO A 194 -4.49 -8.18 2.82
N LEU A 195 -4.00 -8.16 1.58
CA LEU A 195 -4.86 -8.20 0.39
C LEU A 195 -5.76 -9.45 0.40
N GLY A 196 -5.20 -10.60 0.79
CA GLY A 196 -5.95 -11.84 0.93
C GLY A 196 -7.03 -11.79 2.00
N ALA A 197 -6.87 -10.96 3.03
CA ALA A 197 -7.89 -10.70 4.05
C ALA A 197 -9.08 -9.92 3.46
N VAL A 198 -8.79 -8.84 2.73
CA VAL A 198 -9.82 -8.02 2.05
C VAL A 198 -10.58 -8.86 1.01
N LEU A 199 -9.86 -9.57 0.14
CA LEU A 199 -10.49 -10.39 -0.90
C LEU A 199 -11.24 -11.60 -0.34
N ALA A 200 -10.87 -12.11 0.84
CA ALA A 200 -11.64 -13.16 1.51
C ALA A 200 -13.04 -12.69 1.94
N LEU A 201 -13.22 -11.40 2.24
CA LEU A 201 -14.56 -10.83 2.48
C LEU A 201 -15.37 -10.82 1.17
N GLY A 202 -14.77 -10.38 0.06
CA GLY A 202 -15.39 -10.44 -1.26
C GLY A 202 -15.75 -11.87 -1.69
N GLN A 203 -14.91 -12.86 -1.38
CA GLN A 203 -15.17 -14.27 -1.66
C GLN A 203 -16.42 -14.79 -0.96
N LYS A 204 -16.70 -14.35 0.27
CA LYS A 204 -17.94 -14.72 0.98
C LYS A 204 -19.17 -14.24 0.22
N LEU A 205 -19.10 -13.06 -0.40
CA LEU A 205 -20.14 -12.44 -1.22
C LEU A 205 -20.14 -12.91 -2.68
N SER A 206 -19.23 -13.82 -3.05
CA SER A 206 -19.04 -14.19 -4.46
C SER A 206 -20.29 -14.83 -5.08
N LEU A 207 -20.62 -14.42 -6.30
CA LEU A 207 -21.78 -14.91 -7.05
C LEU A 207 -21.57 -16.33 -7.58
N ILE A 208 -20.36 -16.61 -8.07
CA ILE A 208 -19.99 -17.90 -8.65
C ILE A 208 -19.08 -18.66 -7.68
N LYS A 209 -19.57 -19.78 -7.16
CA LYS A 209 -18.82 -20.60 -6.19
C LYS A 209 -18.77 -22.06 -6.60
N VAL A 210 -17.74 -22.76 -6.13
CA VAL A 210 -17.68 -24.22 -6.25
C VAL A 210 -18.81 -24.82 -5.44
N ASN A 211 -19.59 -25.69 -6.08
CA ASN A 211 -20.69 -26.43 -5.50
C ASN A 211 -20.48 -27.92 -5.74
N ARG A 212 -20.94 -28.72 -4.78
CA ARG A 212 -20.97 -30.19 -4.85
C ARG A 212 -22.39 -30.65 -5.09
N GLN A 213 -22.56 -31.63 -5.98
CA GLN A 213 -23.75 -32.46 -6.06
C GLN A 213 -23.57 -33.68 -5.14
N PRO A 214 -24.29 -33.79 -4.01
CA PRO A 214 -24.05 -34.88 -3.05
C PRO A 214 -24.38 -36.26 -3.62
N SER A 215 -25.44 -36.36 -4.45
CA SER A 215 -25.94 -37.62 -5.01
C SER A 215 -24.97 -38.32 -5.95
N SER A 216 -24.02 -37.60 -6.55
CA SER A 216 -23.04 -38.17 -7.49
C SER A 216 -21.67 -38.40 -6.85
N CYS A 217 -21.46 -37.99 -5.60
CA CYS A 217 -20.15 -37.99 -4.99
C CYS A 217 -19.84 -39.31 -4.27
N VAL A 218 -18.70 -39.91 -4.62
CA VAL A 218 -18.24 -41.21 -4.11
C VAL A 218 -17.24 -41.11 -2.94
N HIS A 219 -17.10 -39.94 -2.31
CA HIS A 219 -16.24 -39.75 -1.12
C HIS A 219 -14.78 -40.23 -1.29
N CYS A 220 -14.19 -39.98 -2.46
CA CYS A 220 -12.82 -40.40 -2.76
C CYS A 220 -11.71 -39.47 -2.18
N HIS A 221 -12.07 -38.35 -1.56
CA HIS A 221 -11.16 -37.36 -0.94
C HIS A 221 -10.11 -36.70 -1.86
N GLN A 222 -10.10 -37.02 -3.16
CA GLN A 222 -9.16 -36.45 -4.14
C GLN A 222 -9.26 -34.94 -4.25
N CYS A 223 -10.47 -34.37 -4.09
CA CYS A 223 -10.71 -32.94 -4.15
C CYS A 223 -10.08 -32.19 -2.95
N HIS A 224 -10.05 -32.81 -1.78
CA HIS A 224 -9.42 -32.27 -0.57
C HIS A 224 -7.90 -32.28 -0.70
N ILE A 225 -7.31 -33.40 -1.15
CA ILE A 225 -5.86 -33.56 -1.34
C ILE A 225 -5.26 -32.48 -2.27
N VAL A 226 -5.99 -32.09 -3.33
CA VAL A 226 -5.48 -31.09 -4.29
C VAL A 226 -5.82 -29.63 -3.91
N CYS A 227 -6.54 -29.41 -2.81
CA CYS A 227 -6.97 -28.09 -2.40
C CYS A 227 -5.78 -27.28 -1.86
N SER A 228 -5.41 -26.22 -2.57
CA SER A 228 -4.22 -25.40 -2.26
C SER A 228 -4.30 -24.59 -0.96
N VAL A 229 -5.45 -24.62 -0.30
CA VAL A 229 -5.75 -23.86 0.93
C VAL A 229 -6.42 -24.75 1.97
N ASN A 230 -6.26 -26.07 1.85
CA ASN A 230 -6.74 -27.06 2.82
C ASN A 230 -8.22 -26.86 3.22
N LEU A 231 -9.09 -26.62 2.24
CA LEU A 231 -10.54 -26.66 2.44
C LEU A 231 -11.04 -28.06 2.12
N ASP A 232 -12.16 -28.45 2.71
CA ASP A 232 -12.89 -29.66 2.37
C ASP A 232 -13.99 -29.35 1.32
N PRO A 233 -13.81 -29.74 0.04
CA PRO A 233 -14.84 -29.57 -1.00
C PRO A 233 -15.93 -30.64 -0.94
N GLU A 234 -15.80 -31.66 -0.09
CA GLU A 234 -16.88 -32.63 0.13
C GLU A 234 -17.97 -32.03 1.00
N SER A 235 -17.62 -31.28 2.04
CA SER A 235 -18.59 -30.50 2.80
C SER A 235 -19.00 -29.21 2.10
N LYS A 236 -19.84 -28.40 2.77
CA LYS A 236 -20.18 -27.04 2.33
C LYS A 236 -19.09 -26.00 2.67
N GLU A 237 -17.94 -26.42 3.18
CA GLU A 237 -16.87 -25.50 3.62
C GLU A 237 -16.39 -24.62 2.47
N VAL A 238 -16.17 -25.18 1.28
CA VAL A 238 -15.72 -24.42 0.11
C VAL A 238 -16.75 -23.37 -0.37
N GLU A 239 -18.04 -23.61 -0.19
CA GLU A 239 -19.12 -22.68 -0.58
C GLU A 239 -19.22 -21.49 0.40
N LYS A 240 -18.97 -21.73 1.68
CA LYS A 240 -19.11 -20.72 2.74
C LYS A 240 -17.82 -19.97 3.05
N SER A 241 -16.66 -20.57 2.75
CA SER A 241 -15.36 -20.03 3.13
C SER A 241 -14.91 -18.85 2.26
N GLY A 242 -14.31 -17.84 2.90
CA GLY A 242 -13.60 -16.75 2.22
C GLY A 242 -12.22 -17.17 1.65
N GLU A 243 -11.76 -18.38 1.98
CA GLU A 243 -10.42 -18.84 1.64
C GLU A 243 -10.31 -19.47 0.25
N CYS A 244 -11.44 -19.85 -0.35
CA CYS A 244 -11.43 -20.47 -1.67
C CYS A 244 -10.82 -19.51 -2.71
N LEU A 245 -9.75 -19.95 -3.37
CA LEU A 245 -9.04 -19.17 -4.40
C LEU A 245 -9.66 -19.28 -5.80
N ALA A 246 -10.81 -19.97 -5.93
CA ALA A 246 -11.47 -20.23 -7.21
C ALA A 246 -10.54 -20.83 -8.29
N CYS A 247 -9.56 -21.66 -7.90
CA CYS A 247 -8.53 -22.19 -8.81
C CYS A 247 -8.99 -23.39 -9.67
N GLY A 248 -10.12 -24.01 -9.31
CA GLY A 248 -10.71 -25.14 -10.04
C GLY A 248 -9.92 -26.46 -9.96
N ARG A 249 -8.94 -26.60 -9.06
CA ARG A 249 -8.21 -27.88 -8.93
C ARG A 249 -9.11 -29.02 -8.46
N CYS A 250 -9.99 -28.75 -7.49
CA CYS A 250 -10.92 -29.73 -6.96
C CYS A 250 -11.96 -30.19 -8.00
N THR A 251 -12.45 -29.27 -8.83
CA THR A 251 -13.39 -29.57 -9.92
C THR A 251 -12.71 -30.38 -11.03
N ASP A 252 -11.46 -30.05 -11.38
CA ASP A 252 -10.73 -30.74 -12.46
C ASP A 252 -10.12 -32.09 -12.06
N ARG A 253 -9.96 -32.34 -10.76
CA ARG A 253 -9.42 -33.62 -10.24
C ARG A 253 -10.52 -34.62 -9.91
N CYS A 254 -11.76 -34.18 -9.72
CA CYS A 254 -12.86 -35.06 -9.38
C CYS A 254 -13.03 -36.16 -10.45
N PRO A 255 -13.01 -37.45 -10.08
CA PRO A 255 -13.11 -38.55 -11.04
C PRO A 255 -14.53 -38.73 -11.59
N VAL A 256 -15.54 -38.27 -10.87
CA VAL A 256 -16.95 -38.36 -11.28
C VAL A 256 -17.37 -37.04 -11.92
N GLU A 257 -17.74 -37.08 -13.20
CA GLU A 257 -18.17 -35.91 -13.93
C GLU A 257 -19.36 -35.20 -13.25
N LYS A 258 -19.42 -33.88 -13.40
CA LYS A 258 -20.52 -33.03 -12.89
C LYS A 258 -20.79 -33.15 -11.38
N THR A 259 -19.83 -33.67 -10.60
CA THR A 259 -19.96 -33.73 -9.13
C THR A 259 -19.53 -32.43 -8.46
N LEU A 260 -18.42 -31.85 -8.92
CA LEU A 260 -17.90 -30.56 -8.43
C LEU A 260 -17.79 -29.60 -9.60
N PHE A 261 -18.40 -28.44 -9.48
CA PHE A 261 -18.43 -27.43 -10.55
C PHE A 261 -18.64 -26.03 -9.99
N PHE A 262 -18.33 -25.01 -10.78
CA PHE A 262 -18.68 -23.63 -10.45
C PHE A 262 -20.14 -23.37 -10.83
N ARG A 263 -20.90 -22.77 -9.91
CA ARG A 263 -22.33 -22.51 -10.10
C ARG A 263 -22.67 -21.06 -9.77
N TRP A 264 -23.52 -20.46 -10.60
CA TRP A 264 -24.28 -19.26 -10.25
C TRP A 264 -25.75 -19.47 -10.62
N ARG A 265 -26.61 -19.44 -9.60
CA ARG A 265 -28.03 -19.83 -9.72
C ARG A 265 -28.15 -21.21 -10.39
N LYS A 266 -28.74 -21.28 -11.59
CA LYS A 266 -28.92 -22.52 -12.37
C LYS A 266 -27.78 -22.77 -13.38
N LYS A 267 -26.90 -21.79 -13.64
CA LYS A 267 -25.83 -21.91 -14.64
C LYS A 267 -24.60 -22.58 -14.02
N VAL A 268 -24.02 -23.52 -14.78
CA VAL A 268 -22.81 -24.26 -14.42
C VAL A 268 -21.67 -23.82 -15.34
N PHE A 269 -20.50 -23.61 -14.75
CA PHE A 269 -19.31 -23.12 -15.45
C PHE A 269 -18.14 -24.08 -15.26
N SER A 270 -17.31 -24.19 -16.29
CA SER A 270 -16.04 -24.91 -16.21
C SER A 270 -14.98 -24.07 -15.51
N SER A 271 -13.95 -24.73 -14.96
CA SER A 271 -12.80 -24.05 -14.33
C SER A 271 -12.11 -23.05 -15.26
N LEU A 272 -12.08 -23.36 -16.56
CA LEU A 272 -11.47 -22.52 -17.58
C LEU A 272 -12.32 -21.28 -17.89
N ALA A 273 -13.65 -21.43 -17.95
CA ALA A 273 -14.55 -20.30 -18.14
C ALA A 273 -14.41 -19.29 -16.98
N ILE A 274 -14.31 -19.76 -15.74
CA ILE A 274 -14.09 -18.90 -14.57
C ILE A 274 -12.74 -18.16 -14.65
N GLY A 275 -11.68 -18.85 -15.05
CA GLY A 275 -10.37 -18.24 -15.29
C GLY A 275 -10.43 -17.12 -16.33
N PHE A 276 -11.01 -17.40 -17.50
CA PHE A 276 -11.14 -16.40 -18.58
C PHE A 276 -12.08 -15.25 -18.22
N MET A 277 -13.17 -15.50 -17.51
CA MET A 277 -14.02 -14.43 -16.98
C MET A 277 -13.23 -13.53 -16.02
N GLY A 278 -12.42 -14.12 -15.14
CA GLY A 278 -11.53 -13.34 -14.27
C GLY A 278 -10.52 -12.50 -15.05
N LEU A 279 -9.85 -13.08 -16.05
CA LEU A 279 -8.94 -12.34 -16.92
C LEU A 279 -9.66 -11.21 -17.68
N ALA A 280 -10.84 -11.48 -18.23
CA ALA A 280 -11.64 -10.49 -18.93
C ALA A 280 -12.07 -9.33 -18.01
N LEU A 281 -12.46 -9.62 -16.76
CA LEU A 281 -12.79 -8.60 -15.77
C LEU A 281 -11.56 -7.79 -15.36
N PHE A 282 -10.41 -8.43 -15.18
CA PHE A 282 -9.15 -7.76 -14.83
C PHE A 282 -8.68 -6.81 -15.95
N PHE A 283 -8.59 -7.30 -17.18
CA PHE A 283 -8.23 -6.47 -18.34
C PHE A 283 -9.33 -5.46 -18.69
N GLY A 284 -10.59 -5.76 -18.40
CA GLY A 284 -11.70 -4.83 -18.52
C GLY A 284 -11.57 -3.64 -17.57
N ALA A 285 -11.21 -3.88 -16.31
CA ALA A 285 -10.93 -2.82 -15.34
C ALA A 285 -9.73 -1.95 -15.77
N TYR A 286 -8.66 -2.59 -16.27
CA TYR A 286 -7.52 -1.88 -16.86
C TYR A 286 -7.93 -1.02 -18.07
N ALA A 287 -8.67 -1.59 -19.04
CA ALA A 287 -9.13 -0.89 -20.22
C ALA A 287 -10.06 0.26 -19.87
N PHE A 288 -10.99 0.06 -18.93
CA PHE A 288 -11.85 1.12 -18.41
C PHE A 288 -11.02 2.25 -17.79
N GLY A 289 -10.01 1.92 -16.98
CA GLY A 289 -9.11 2.91 -16.42
C GLY A 289 -8.40 3.74 -17.49
N ARG A 290 -7.92 3.09 -18.55
CA ARG A 290 -7.25 3.75 -19.68
C ARG A 290 -8.21 4.65 -20.47
N LEU A 291 -9.42 4.16 -20.78
CA LEU A 291 -10.41 4.89 -21.56
C LEU A 291 -11.02 6.07 -20.80
N SER A 292 -11.22 5.93 -19.48
CA SER A 292 -11.70 7.00 -18.61
C SER A 292 -10.64 8.03 -18.23
N GLY A 293 -9.38 7.82 -18.64
CA GLY A 293 -8.25 8.68 -18.24
C GLY A 293 -7.86 8.57 -16.76
N THR A 294 -8.44 7.62 -16.01
CA THR A 294 -8.14 7.40 -14.58
C THR A 294 -6.91 6.51 -14.36
N TRP A 295 -6.41 5.85 -15.41
CA TRP A 295 -5.18 5.06 -15.36
C TRP A 295 -3.93 5.95 -15.45
N LEU A 296 -3.63 6.60 -14.33
CA LEU A 296 -2.39 7.32 -14.11
C LEU A 296 -1.49 6.45 -13.25
N THR A 297 -0.28 6.17 -13.73
CA THR A 297 0.75 5.35 -13.04
C THR A 297 1.70 6.20 -12.21
N PHE A 298 1.49 7.50 -12.17
CA PHE A 298 2.17 8.46 -11.32
C PHE A 298 1.11 9.28 -10.59
N ALA A 299 1.46 9.83 -9.42
CA ALA A 299 0.55 10.72 -8.70
C ALA A 299 0.32 11.98 -9.57
N PRO A 300 -0.92 12.31 -9.96
CA PRO A 300 -1.18 13.57 -10.62
C PRO A 300 -0.82 14.73 -9.67
N ALA A 301 -0.33 15.84 -10.22
CA ALA A 301 -0.23 17.07 -9.45
C ALA A 301 -1.61 17.40 -8.83
N PRO A 302 -1.67 17.81 -7.55
CA PRO A 302 -2.92 18.14 -6.89
C PRO A 302 -3.75 19.12 -7.74
N LYS A 303 -5.00 18.77 -8.06
CA LYS A 303 -5.85 19.55 -8.98
C LYS A 303 -6.46 20.82 -8.38
N GLU A 304 -6.22 21.11 -7.11
CA GLU A 304 -6.60 22.38 -6.47
C GLU A 304 -5.50 22.85 -5.52
N VAL A 305 -4.40 23.35 -6.08
CA VAL A 305 -3.59 24.35 -5.40
C VAL A 305 -3.15 25.36 -6.45
N SER A 306 -3.99 26.35 -6.73
CA SER A 306 -3.63 27.53 -7.54
C SER A 306 -2.59 28.43 -6.86
N GLN A 307 -1.87 27.92 -5.85
CA GLN A 307 -0.79 28.54 -5.08
C GLN A 307 0.22 27.48 -4.55
N ALA A 308 0.55 26.43 -5.32
CA ALA A 308 1.52 25.42 -4.89
C ALA A 308 2.95 25.97 -4.96
N ASN A 309 3.76 25.69 -3.94
CA ASN A 309 5.21 25.91 -3.98
C ASN A 309 5.77 25.14 -5.19
N PRO A 310 6.49 25.78 -6.13
CA PRO A 310 7.05 25.11 -7.29
C PRO A 310 7.91 23.89 -6.94
N ALA A 311 8.52 23.86 -5.73
CA ALA A 311 9.27 22.71 -5.20
C ALA A 311 8.42 21.42 -5.05
N ASP A 312 7.10 21.50 -4.96
CA ASP A 312 6.23 20.32 -4.86
C ASP A 312 6.15 19.49 -6.14
N LYS A 313 6.59 20.07 -7.26
CA LYS A 313 6.70 19.38 -8.55
C LYS A 313 7.99 18.55 -8.67
N VAL A 314 8.91 18.66 -7.71
CA VAL A 314 10.19 17.94 -7.71
C VAL A 314 10.01 16.51 -7.20
N TYR A 315 10.57 15.55 -7.95
CA TYR A 315 10.58 14.13 -7.63
C TYR A 315 11.98 13.55 -7.89
N GLY A 316 12.44 12.58 -7.09
CA GLY A 316 13.80 12.01 -7.24
C GLY A 316 14.11 11.27 -8.55
N TRP A 317 13.11 10.97 -9.38
CA TRP A 317 13.35 10.43 -10.72
C TRP A 317 13.75 11.51 -11.74
N MET A 318 13.55 12.78 -11.41
CA MET A 318 13.84 13.89 -12.31
C MET A 318 15.34 14.16 -12.38
N SER A 319 15.81 14.59 -13.53
CA SER A 319 17.14 15.19 -13.72
C SER A 319 17.13 16.68 -13.34
N ILE A 320 18.30 17.29 -13.17
CA ILE A 320 18.40 18.73 -12.90
C ILE A 320 17.73 19.56 -14.00
N SER A 321 17.86 19.15 -15.26
CA SER A 321 17.18 19.81 -16.39
C SER A 321 15.65 19.74 -16.28
N GLN A 322 15.09 18.60 -15.88
CA GLN A 322 13.64 18.44 -15.67
C GLN A 322 13.15 19.20 -14.44
N ILE A 323 13.97 19.31 -13.40
CA ILE A 323 13.67 20.09 -12.20
C ILE A 323 13.64 21.57 -12.54
N SER A 324 14.66 22.06 -13.23
CA SER A 324 14.76 23.43 -13.76
C SER A 324 13.50 23.82 -14.53
N GLU A 325 13.05 22.97 -15.47
CA GLU A 325 11.81 23.20 -16.22
C GLU A 325 10.55 23.17 -15.34
N ALA A 326 10.48 22.26 -14.37
CA ALA A 326 9.30 22.11 -13.52
C ALA A 326 9.13 23.25 -12.49
N VAL A 327 10.23 23.80 -11.99
CA VAL A 327 10.23 24.87 -10.99
C VAL A 327 10.42 26.27 -11.60
N GLY A 328 10.82 26.36 -12.87
CA GLY A 328 11.02 27.62 -13.59
C GLY A 328 12.29 28.38 -13.20
N LEU A 329 13.34 27.67 -12.76
CA LEU A 329 14.66 28.23 -12.42
C LEU A 329 15.71 27.70 -13.39
N SER A 330 16.82 28.40 -13.59
CA SER A 330 17.95 27.87 -14.38
C SER A 330 18.60 26.67 -13.69
N GLU A 331 19.25 25.80 -14.47
CA GLU A 331 19.94 24.62 -13.94
C GLU A 331 21.01 25.00 -12.89
N GLU A 332 21.73 26.10 -13.13
CA GLU A 332 22.73 26.63 -12.21
C GLU A 332 22.11 27.14 -10.90
N GLU A 333 20.94 27.78 -10.95
CA GLU A 333 20.21 28.20 -9.75
C GLU A 333 19.75 27.00 -8.93
N VAL A 334 19.24 25.94 -9.58
CA VAL A 334 18.82 24.71 -8.89
C VAL A 334 20.01 24.04 -8.18
N ILE A 335 21.17 23.95 -8.84
CA ILE A 335 22.40 23.40 -8.26
C ILE A 335 22.87 24.22 -7.07
N ALA A 336 22.87 25.55 -7.19
CA ALA A 336 23.29 26.47 -6.13
C ALA A 336 22.35 26.43 -4.92
N ILE A 337 21.03 26.43 -5.14
CA ILE A 337 20.02 26.40 -4.07
C ILE A 337 20.09 25.07 -3.32
N ALA A 338 20.19 23.96 -4.05
CA ALA A 338 20.25 22.62 -3.49
C ALA A 338 21.62 22.24 -2.92
N SER A 339 22.60 23.17 -2.92
CA SER A 339 23.97 22.93 -2.45
C SER A 339 24.65 21.72 -3.11
N LEU A 340 24.36 21.49 -4.39
CA LEU A 340 24.91 20.38 -5.16
C LEU A 340 26.30 20.73 -5.75
N PRO A 341 27.20 19.76 -5.95
CA PRO A 341 28.48 20.00 -6.61
C PRO A 341 28.29 20.58 -8.03
N SER A 342 29.16 21.51 -8.43
CA SER A 342 29.07 22.16 -9.75
C SER A 342 29.34 21.22 -10.95
N ASP A 343 29.92 20.05 -10.69
CA ASP A 343 30.22 18.98 -11.67
C ASP A 343 29.11 17.88 -11.71
N ILE A 344 27.91 18.19 -11.23
CA ILE A 344 26.84 17.20 -11.18
C ILE A 344 26.26 16.91 -12.58
N PRO A 345 26.04 15.63 -12.96
CA PRO A 345 25.39 15.30 -14.23
C PRO A 345 23.98 15.88 -14.33
N ARG A 346 23.70 16.62 -15.41
CA ARG A 346 22.46 17.40 -15.57
C ARG A 346 21.28 16.62 -16.13
N ASP A 347 21.56 15.50 -16.81
CA ASP A 347 20.63 14.61 -17.52
C ASP A 347 20.37 13.29 -16.78
N VAL A 348 21.00 13.11 -15.62
CA VAL A 348 20.85 11.91 -14.78
C VAL A 348 19.83 12.18 -13.67
N SER A 349 19.00 11.17 -13.37
CA SER A 349 18.03 11.21 -12.27
C SER A 349 18.74 11.43 -10.92
N LEU A 350 18.19 12.29 -10.06
CA LEU A 350 18.72 12.55 -8.71
C LEU A 350 19.04 11.26 -7.93
N LYS A 351 18.16 10.25 -8.01
CA LYS A 351 18.33 8.94 -7.35
C LYS A 351 19.54 8.12 -7.81
N LYS A 352 20.08 8.42 -8.99
CA LYS A 352 21.24 7.72 -9.55
C LYS A 352 22.56 8.43 -9.24
N ILE A 353 22.51 9.57 -8.53
CA ILE A 353 23.69 10.35 -8.17
C ILE A 353 24.04 10.01 -6.72
N GLU A 354 25.25 9.49 -6.52
CA GLU A 354 25.72 9.12 -5.17
C GLU A 354 25.82 10.35 -4.27
N GLY A 355 25.21 10.27 -3.09
CA GLY A 355 25.25 11.34 -2.08
C GLY A 355 24.20 12.44 -2.22
N VAL A 356 23.22 12.29 -3.12
CA VAL A 356 22.14 13.28 -3.32
C VAL A 356 20.79 12.69 -2.88
N ASP A 357 20.16 13.28 -1.87
CA ASP A 357 18.81 12.93 -1.41
C ASP A 357 17.76 13.83 -2.10
N ASP A 358 16.77 13.20 -2.75
CA ASP A 358 15.70 13.92 -3.44
C ASP A 358 14.78 14.73 -2.50
N GLU A 359 14.71 14.37 -1.22
CA GLU A 359 13.97 15.13 -0.22
C GLU A 359 14.72 16.37 0.26
N GLU A 360 16.06 16.34 0.30
CA GLU A 360 16.91 17.49 0.65
C GLU A 360 16.91 18.54 -0.45
N VAL A 361 17.07 18.13 -1.72
CA VAL A 361 16.98 19.03 -2.89
C VAL A 361 15.63 19.74 -2.92
N ARG A 362 14.55 18.99 -2.67
CA ARG A 362 13.20 19.55 -2.56
C ARG A 362 13.08 20.53 -1.39
N GLY A 363 13.62 20.17 -0.23
CA GLY A 363 13.61 21.02 0.96
C GLY A 363 14.28 22.37 0.71
N ALA A 364 15.44 22.36 0.08
CA ALA A 364 16.19 23.56 -0.28
C ALA A 364 15.42 24.46 -1.27
N LEU A 365 14.84 23.87 -2.33
CA LEU A 365 14.00 24.61 -3.28
C LEU A 365 12.74 25.17 -2.61
N SER A 366 12.14 24.42 -1.68
CA SER A 366 10.97 24.88 -0.94
C SER A 366 11.27 26.14 -0.12
N LEU A 367 12.40 26.14 0.60
CA LEU A 367 12.88 27.28 1.38
C LEU A 367 13.22 28.49 0.50
N TYR A 368 13.78 28.28 -0.68
CA TYR A 368 14.07 29.35 -1.63
C TYR A 368 12.80 30.05 -2.14
N PHE A 369 11.78 29.29 -2.53
CA PHE A 369 10.50 29.88 -2.98
C PHE A 369 9.73 30.57 -1.86
N GLU A 370 9.88 30.07 -0.62
CA GLU A 370 9.35 30.71 0.58
C GLU A 370 10.00 32.09 0.84
N GLN A 371 11.34 32.19 0.74
CA GLN A 371 12.06 33.45 0.90
C GLN A 371 11.75 34.49 -0.20
N LYS A 372 11.42 34.04 -1.42
CA LYS A 372 11.07 34.92 -2.54
C LYS A 372 9.60 35.40 -2.54
N GLY A 373 8.82 35.09 -1.50
CA GLY A 373 7.47 35.64 -1.34
C GLY A 373 6.36 34.87 -2.07
N ILE A 374 6.59 33.59 -2.42
CA ILE A 374 5.50 32.67 -2.75
C ILE A 374 5.12 31.97 -1.43
N PRO A 375 3.93 32.24 -0.86
CA PRO A 375 3.59 31.78 0.47
C PRO A 375 3.56 30.24 0.55
N LEU A 376 4.16 29.70 1.61
CA LEU A 376 3.97 28.31 2.02
C LEU A 376 2.48 28.00 2.15
N ALA A 377 2.04 26.92 1.50
CA ALA A 377 0.97 26.13 2.09
C ALA A 377 1.56 25.54 3.39
N THR A 378 1.21 26.13 4.52
CA THR A 378 1.43 25.51 5.83
C THR A 378 0.85 24.10 5.76
N THR A 379 1.69 23.11 6.01
CA THR A 379 1.21 21.77 6.35
C THR A 379 0.30 21.90 7.57
N GLY A 380 -1.00 21.76 7.35
CA GLY A 380 -2.00 21.72 8.41
C GLY A 380 -2.84 23.00 8.51
N GLU A 381 -4.11 22.83 8.14
CA GLU A 381 -5.28 23.58 8.59
C GLU A 381 -5.59 24.94 7.94
N THR A 382 -6.74 24.94 7.29
CA THR A 382 -7.50 26.09 6.79
C THR A 382 -7.69 27.13 7.89
N PRO A 383 -7.63 28.46 7.63
CA PRO A 383 -8.17 29.45 8.54
C PRO A 383 -9.70 29.35 8.49
N SER A 384 -10.24 28.39 9.24
CA SER A 384 -11.58 28.50 9.80
C SER A 384 -11.56 29.69 10.76
N LYS A 385 -12.65 30.45 10.76
CA LYS A 385 -12.89 31.60 11.63
C LYS A 385 -13.14 31.18 13.09
N ASN A 386 -12.37 30.22 13.60
CA ASN A 386 -12.41 29.69 14.95
C ASN A 386 -10.97 29.59 15.47
N LEU A 387 -10.67 30.30 16.56
CA LEU A 387 -9.41 30.17 17.28
C LEU A 387 -9.16 28.68 17.62
N PRO A 388 -7.91 28.17 17.55
CA PRO A 388 -7.59 26.79 17.92
C PRO A 388 -8.10 26.47 19.34
N ASN A 389 -8.47 25.22 19.60
CA ASN A 389 -8.92 24.84 20.94
C ASN A 389 -7.72 24.93 21.92
N PRO A 390 -7.80 25.68 23.04
CA PRO A 390 -6.71 25.77 24.02
C PRO A 390 -6.25 24.41 24.58
N ASP A 391 -7.11 23.37 24.52
CA ASP A 391 -6.75 22.00 24.90
C ASP A 391 -5.70 21.34 23.99
N GLU A 392 -5.55 21.83 22.77
CA GLU A 392 -4.65 21.29 21.76
C GLU A 392 -3.24 21.92 21.82
N ILE A 393 -3.01 22.88 22.73
CA ILE A 393 -1.71 23.51 22.92
C ILE A 393 -0.71 22.46 23.41
N LYS A 394 0.22 22.07 22.53
CA LYS A 394 1.29 21.11 22.84
C LYS A 394 2.42 21.80 23.59
N GLY A 395 3.11 21.07 24.46
CA GLY A 395 4.27 21.59 25.19
C GLY A 395 5.47 21.96 24.31
N SER A 396 5.45 21.62 23.02
CA SER A 396 6.48 22.01 22.04
C SER A 396 6.29 23.43 21.49
N VAL A 397 5.15 24.08 21.76
CA VAL A 397 4.84 25.44 21.26
C VAL A 397 5.45 26.49 22.21
N THR A 398 5.78 27.67 21.69
CA THR A 398 6.34 28.80 22.45
C THR A 398 5.25 29.77 22.91
N LEU A 399 5.54 30.58 23.94
CA LEU A 399 4.65 31.64 24.41
C LEU A 399 4.37 32.69 23.33
N GLN A 400 5.36 33.00 22.49
CA GLN A 400 5.21 33.94 21.38
C GLN A 400 4.19 33.44 20.34
N THR A 401 4.30 32.17 19.94
CA THR A 401 3.36 31.56 19.00
C THR A 401 1.94 31.55 19.57
N ILE A 402 1.78 31.26 20.86
CA ILE A 402 0.47 31.26 21.53
C ILE A 402 -0.12 32.67 21.60
N SER A 403 0.68 33.66 21.98
CA SER A 403 0.25 35.06 22.05
C SER A 403 -0.25 35.57 20.69
N GLN A 404 0.47 35.25 19.61
CA GLN A 404 0.06 35.56 18.24
C GLN A 404 -1.18 34.77 17.80
N THR A 405 -1.27 33.49 18.17
CA THR A 405 -2.41 32.62 17.80
C THR A 405 -3.72 33.07 18.41
N TYR A 406 -3.70 33.46 19.70
CA TYR A 406 -4.91 33.84 20.43
C TYR A 406 -5.13 35.36 20.49
N ASN A 407 -4.19 36.15 19.96
CA ASN A 407 -4.18 37.62 20.04
C ASN A 407 -4.28 38.15 21.49
N ILE A 408 -3.65 37.45 22.43
CA ILE A 408 -3.58 37.82 23.85
C ILE A 408 -2.12 38.15 24.18
N PRO A 409 -1.81 39.30 24.81
CA PRO A 409 -0.45 39.63 25.23
C PRO A 409 0.14 38.54 26.14
N ALA A 410 1.39 38.13 25.87
CA ALA A 410 2.06 37.07 26.62
C ALA A 410 2.12 37.37 28.12
N GLU A 411 2.21 38.64 28.50
CA GLU A 411 2.23 39.11 29.90
C GLU A 411 0.94 38.73 30.63
N LYS A 412 -0.23 38.90 29.98
CA LYS A 412 -1.53 38.53 30.56
C LYS A 412 -1.68 37.02 30.71
N ILE A 413 -1.15 36.24 29.76
CA ILE A 413 -1.17 34.77 29.82
C ILE A 413 -0.30 34.28 30.99
N LEU A 414 0.88 34.87 31.17
CA LEU A 414 1.81 34.53 32.26
C LEU A 414 1.24 34.91 33.63
N GLU A 415 0.63 36.10 33.75
CA GLU A 415 -0.02 36.57 34.97
C GLU A 415 -1.16 35.63 35.40
N GLU A 416 -2.05 35.27 34.46
CA GLU A 416 -3.17 34.38 34.73
C GLU A 416 -2.73 32.93 34.99
N ALA A 417 -1.62 32.48 34.40
CA ALA A 417 -1.03 31.17 34.63
C ALA A 417 -0.15 31.09 35.89
N GLY A 418 0.10 32.21 36.57
CA GLY A 418 0.99 32.28 37.73
C GLY A 418 2.47 31.98 37.42
N TRP A 419 2.89 32.22 36.17
CA TRP A 419 4.29 32.05 35.74
C TRP A 419 5.07 33.37 35.84
N PRO A 420 6.41 33.33 36.02
CA PRO A 420 7.21 34.55 36.07
C PRO A 420 7.05 35.42 34.81
N LEU A 421 6.84 36.73 34.98
CA LEU A 421 6.59 37.68 33.89
C LEU A 421 7.81 37.92 32.98
N ASP A 422 9.00 37.55 33.46
CA ASP A 422 10.27 37.59 32.73
C ASP A 422 10.54 36.28 31.95
N ALA A 423 9.60 35.34 31.91
CA ALA A 423 9.75 34.09 31.20
C ALA A 423 10.06 34.29 29.70
N SER A 424 11.01 33.50 29.20
CA SER A 424 11.46 33.53 27.81
C SER A 424 10.31 33.22 26.84
N ARG A 425 10.02 34.14 25.92
CA ARG A 425 8.88 34.03 24.97
C ARG A 425 9.12 33.02 23.85
N ASP A 426 10.37 32.71 23.57
CA ASP A 426 10.79 31.89 22.42
C ASP A 426 11.17 30.44 22.79
N LYS A 427 11.10 30.09 24.08
CA LYS A 427 11.37 28.72 24.55
C LYS A 427 10.09 27.89 24.56
N ALA A 428 10.24 26.57 24.37
CA ALA A 428 9.12 25.64 24.37
C ALA A 428 8.47 25.57 25.76
N LEU A 429 7.14 25.53 25.82
CA LEU A 429 6.39 25.50 27.08
C LEU A 429 6.76 24.33 27.98
N LYS A 430 7.11 23.16 27.44
CA LYS A 430 7.55 21.98 28.22
C LYS A 430 8.85 22.25 28.97
N GLU A 431 9.74 23.06 28.40
CA GLU A 431 11.03 23.40 29.01
C GLU A 431 10.83 24.42 30.12
N LEU A 432 9.96 25.40 29.90
CA LEU A 432 9.56 26.37 30.92
C LEU A 432 8.77 25.72 32.06
N ALA A 433 7.88 24.78 31.73
CA ALA A 433 7.11 24.00 32.71
C ALA A 433 8.04 23.21 33.65
N VAL A 434 9.08 22.57 33.10
CA VAL A 434 10.11 21.90 33.91
C VAL A 434 10.89 22.90 34.76
N LEU A 435 11.25 24.06 34.21
CA LEU A 435 12.05 25.08 34.90
C LEU A 435 11.29 25.75 36.06
N TYR A 436 9.97 25.92 35.93
CA TYR A 436 9.11 26.52 36.94
C TYR A 436 8.35 25.50 37.79
N ASN A 437 8.69 24.21 37.68
CA ASN A 437 8.01 23.09 38.36
C ASN A 437 6.47 23.17 38.23
N SER A 438 6.01 23.45 37.02
CA SER A 438 4.61 23.64 36.65
C SER A 438 4.25 22.70 35.49
N GLU A 439 2.96 22.61 35.16
CA GLU A 439 2.49 21.90 33.99
C GLU A 439 2.09 22.84 32.85
N VAL A 440 2.17 22.33 31.61
CA VAL A 440 1.68 23.03 30.40
C VAL A 440 0.16 23.22 30.44
N SER A 441 -0.56 22.39 31.19
CA SER A 441 -2.01 22.46 31.40
C SER A 441 -2.45 23.81 32.02
N VAL A 442 -1.61 24.42 32.86
CA VAL A 442 -1.91 25.71 33.51
C VAL A 442 -2.03 26.84 32.48
N ILE A 443 -1.16 26.84 31.46
CA ILE A 443 -1.23 27.81 30.35
C ILE A 443 -2.49 27.60 29.52
N ARG A 444 -2.94 26.35 29.33
CA ARG A 444 -4.20 26.05 28.62
C ARG A 444 -5.40 26.62 29.36
N GLU A 445 -5.46 26.42 30.67
CA GLU A 445 -6.55 26.94 31.51
C GLU A 445 -6.53 28.46 31.59
N ALA A 446 -5.36 29.09 31.67
CA ALA A 446 -5.21 30.54 31.62
C ALA A 446 -5.79 31.14 30.32
N ILE A 447 -5.49 30.52 29.17
CA ILE A 447 -6.01 30.96 27.87
C ILE A 447 -7.52 30.75 27.79
N LYS A 448 -8.05 29.62 28.27
CA LYS A 448 -9.51 29.39 28.33
C LYS A 448 -10.21 30.46 29.16
N LYS A 449 -9.60 30.89 30.27
CA LYS A 449 -10.16 31.92 31.16
C LYS A 449 -10.10 33.30 30.51
N LEU A 450 -8.99 33.64 29.84
CA LEU A 450 -8.82 34.91 29.13
C LEU A 450 -9.65 35.02 27.85
N LEU A 451 -10.09 33.91 27.24
CA LEU A 451 -11.02 33.89 26.11
C LEU A 451 -12.50 33.96 26.54
N ARG A 452 -12.79 33.70 27.82
CA ARG A 452 -14.16 33.75 28.39
C ARG A 452 -14.51 35.11 29.00
N ASN A 453 -13.51 35.92 29.31
CA ASN A 453 -13.62 37.31 29.77
C ASN A 453 -13.35 38.27 28.61
#